data_AF-W9WFM6-F1
#
_entry.id   AF-W9WFM6-F1
#
_cell.length_a   1.000
_cell.length_b   1.000
_cell.length_c   1.000
_cell.angle_alpha   90.00
_cell.angle_beta   90.00
_cell.angle_gamma   90.00
#
_symmetry.space_group_name_H-M   'P 1'
#
loop_
_entity.id
_entity.type
_entity.pdbx_description
1 polymer ?
#
loop_
_entity_poly.entity_id
_entity_poly.type
_entity_poly.pdbx_seq_one_letter_code
_entity_poly.pdbx_strand_id
1 'polypeptide(L)'
;MNDLTPRGWKLQEIHYISLDGWQTKHGERPMLRTTALNYSTMGRGLLELMRAIRVLEISDERDRIYSLLGHPSASYPTKTTIVLADYSIDLDILYIRFAKRWLGRTKNLNIISSVHHTGNSLDTEFPSWVPRWDVPGPCTSLDHPTLRNHAFNPQFSMIRDKLRVRGVVLDEIDYCSPIFPEEDDGNSWLEYSTRIWDTLMEWELVDGYGSDTLQAYLETLSADAPEDGPLFQASDRAAFGFELLSRSNRRPNIPESLYTVWKKNS
;
A
#
# COMPACT_ATOMS: atom_id res chain seq x y z
N MET A 1 -14.14 29.18 -3.57
CA MET A 1 -14.26 28.15 -2.53
C MET A 1 -13.49 26.97 -3.07
N ASN A 2 -12.20 26.90 -2.69
CA ASN A 2 -11.21 26.03 -3.29
C ASN A 2 -10.98 24.87 -2.32
N ASP A 3 -11.70 23.77 -2.51
CA ASP A 3 -11.46 22.52 -1.79
C ASP A 3 -10.40 21.72 -2.55
N LEU A 4 -9.17 21.79 -2.06
CA LEU A 4 -8.06 20.93 -2.45
C LEU A 4 -7.99 19.80 -1.44
N THR A 5 -8.15 18.56 -1.89
CA THR A 5 -7.73 17.39 -1.10
C THR A 5 -6.20 17.42 -0.94
N PRO A 6 -5.60 16.73 0.05
CA PRO A 6 -4.17 16.83 0.38
C PRO A 6 -3.17 16.53 -0.75
N ARG A 7 -3.63 16.01 -1.89
CA ARG A 7 -2.83 15.91 -3.12
C ARG A 7 -3.37 16.69 -4.32
N GLY A 8 -4.63 17.13 -4.33
CA GLY A 8 -5.17 18.08 -5.32
C GLY A 8 -5.49 17.53 -6.71
N TRP A 9 -5.66 16.21 -6.90
CA TRP A 9 -5.88 15.63 -8.24
C TRP A 9 -7.38 15.51 -8.52
N LYS A 10 -7.84 16.06 -9.64
CA LYS A 10 -9.20 15.85 -10.13
C LYS A 10 -9.28 14.50 -10.84
N LEU A 11 -10.44 13.83 -10.78
CA LEU A 11 -10.68 12.55 -11.46
C LEU A 11 -10.33 12.60 -12.96
N GLN A 12 -10.57 13.75 -13.61
CA GLN A 12 -10.23 14.01 -15.01
C GLN A 12 -8.71 13.96 -15.26
N GLU A 13 -7.89 14.38 -14.30
CA GLU A 13 -6.42 14.41 -14.43
C GLU A 13 -5.84 12.99 -14.30
N ILE A 14 -6.40 12.16 -13.41
CA ILE A 14 -6.06 10.73 -13.31
C ILE A 14 -6.45 9.99 -14.59
N HIS A 15 -7.63 10.31 -15.15
CA HIS A 15 -8.10 9.73 -16.39
C HIS A 15 -7.22 10.16 -17.58
N TYR A 16 -6.85 11.44 -17.66
CA TYR A 16 -5.97 11.98 -18.70
C TYR A 16 -4.59 11.31 -18.70
N ILE A 17 -3.94 11.19 -17.54
CA ILE A 17 -2.62 10.54 -17.41
C ILE A 17 -2.68 9.05 -17.79
N SER A 18 -3.81 8.39 -17.56
CA SER A 18 -4.00 6.98 -17.95
C SER A 18 -4.20 6.76 -19.45
N LEU A 19 -4.73 7.78 -20.15
CA LEU A 19 -5.01 7.74 -21.59
C LEU A 19 -3.92 8.38 -22.47
N ASP A 20 -3.10 9.31 -21.96
CA ASP A 20 -2.05 9.96 -22.76
C ASP A 20 -0.92 8.97 -23.15
N GLY A 21 -0.70 7.93 -22.34
CA GLY A 21 0.15 6.79 -22.70
C GLY A 21 -0.36 5.94 -23.87
N TRP A 22 -1.55 6.22 -24.40
CA TRP A 22 -2.23 5.44 -25.43
C TRP A 22 -2.08 6.01 -26.85
N GLN A 23 -1.47 7.18 -27.03
CA GLN A 23 -1.17 7.73 -28.37
C GLN A 23 0.15 7.19 -28.95
N THR A 24 0.23 5.88 -29.22
CA THR A 24 1.26 5.35 -30.12
C THR A 24 0.63 4.89 -31.43
N LYS A 25 1.02 5.61 -32.50
CA LYS A 25 0.58 5.47 -33.89
C LYS A 25 0.56 4.02 -34.36
N HIS A 26 -0.50 3.66 -35.08
CA HIS A 26 -0.58 2.48 -35.92
C HIS A 26 0.68 2.37 -36.80
N GLY A 27 1.55 1.42 -36.49
CA GLY A 27 2.79 1.21 -37.24
C GLY A 27 3.62 0.06 -36.66
N GLU A 28 3.37 -1.14 -37.17
CA GLU A 28 4.37 -2.21 -37.34
C GLU A 28 5.16 -2.67 -36.10
N ARG A 29 4.55 -3.46 -35.21
CA ARG A 29 5.21 -4.64 -34.60
C ARG A 29 4.19 -5.75 -34.36
N PRO A 30 4.51 -7.02 -34.68
CA PRO A 30 3.61 -8.13 -34.42
C PRO A 30 3.43 -8.27 -32.91
N MET A 31 2.18 -8.09 -32.44
CA MET A 31 1.77 -8.38 -31.07
C MET A 31 2.18 -9.82 -30.73
N LEU A 32 3.27 -9.98 -29.98
CA LEU A 32 3.64 -11.26 -29.41
C LEU A 32 2.56 -11.66 -28.41
N ARG A 33 1.89 -12.76 -28.76
CA ARG A 33 0.61 -13.28 -28.30
C ARG A 33 0.55 -13.81 -26.86
N THR A 34 1.44 -13.40 -25.94
CA THR A 34 1.53 -14.03 -24.62
C THR A 34 1.60 -13.05 -23.45
N THR A 35 1.50 -11.75 -23.73
CA THR A 35 1.85 -10.69 -22.77
C THR A 35 0.84 -9.54 -22.79
N ALA A 36 -0.45 -9.82 -22.61
CA ALA A 36 -1.40 -8.78 -22.22
C ALA A 36 -1.22 -8.31 -20.76
N LEU A 37 -0.17 -8.80 -20.09
CA LEU A 37 0.31 -8.33 -18.79
C LEU A 37 1.71 -7.67 -18.87
N ASN A 38 2.30 -7.49 -20.06
CA ASN A 38 3.47 -6.61 -20.20
C ASN A 38 3.01 -5.25 -20.70
N TYR A 39 2.78 -4.38 -19.73
CA TYR A 39 2.98 -2.93 -19.77
C TYR A 39 3.61 -2.41 -21.08
N SER A 40 2.79 -2.00 -22.04
CA SER A 40 3.28 -1.09 -23.07
C SER A 40 3.18 0.33 -22.49
N THR A 41 4.32 0.83 -22.01
CA THR A 41 4.68 2.26 -22.02
C THR A 41 3.57 3.24 -21.62
N MET A 42 3.51 3.58 -20.31
CA MET A 42 2.72 4.67 -19.70
C MET A 42 1.20 4.48 -19.43
N GLY A 43 0.69 3.26 -19.29
CA GLY A 43 -0.67 3.01 -18.77
C GLY A 43 -0.70 2.36 -17.38
N ARG A 44 -1.36 2.98 -16.39
CA ARG A 44 -1.68 2.33 -15.09
C ARG A 44 -2.74 1.24 -15.30
N GLY A 45 -2.56 0.04 -14.73
CA GLY A 45 -3.58 -1.02 -14.79
C GLY A 45 -4.84 -0.69 -13.98
N LEU A 46 -5.96 -1.40 -14.17
CA LEU A 46 -7.22 -1.08 -13.46
C LEU A 46 -7.05 -1.06 -11.93
N LEU A 47 -6.39 -2.05 -11.32
CA LEU A 47 -6.15 -2.04 -9.86
C LEU A 47 -5.30 -0.85 -9.41
N GLU A 48 -4.33 -0.42 -10.24
CA GLU A 48 -3.51 0.76 -9.97
C GLU A 48 -4.32 2.05 -10.00
N LEU A 49 -5.26 2.17 -10.96
CA LEU A 49 -6.19 3.30 -11.04
C LEU A 49 -7.16 3.28 -9.88
N MET A 50 -7.75 2.12 -9.57
CA MET A 50 -8.64 1.93 -8.42
C MET A 50 -7.96 2.32 -7.12
N ARG A 51 -6.65 2.08 -7.00
CA ARG A 51 -5.87 2.56 -5.86
C ARG A 51 -5.76 4.08 -5.85
N ALA A 52 -5.39 4.67 -6.98
CA ALA A 52 -5.16 6.11 -7.08
C ALA A 52 -6.42 6.93 -6.75
N ILE A 53 -7.61 6.40 -7.05
CA ILE A 53 -8.87 7.08 -6.76
C ILE A 53 -9.37 6.88 -5.32
N ARG A 54 -8.75 6.01 -4.49
CA ARG A 54 -9.19 5.76 -3.10
C ARG A 54 -9.23 7.04 -2.27
N VAL A 55 -8.28 7.95 -2.54
CA VAL A 55 -8.12 9.22 -1.82
C VAL A 55 -9.08 10.31 -2.30
N LEU A 56 -9.90 10.03 -3.31
CA LEU A 56 -10.85 11.00 -3.83
C LEU A 56 -12.15 10.95 -3.03
N GLU A 57 -12.72 12.13 -2.81
CA GLU A 57 -14.09 12.27 -2.34
C GLU A 57 -15.04 11.98 -3.49
N ILE A 58 -15.91 11.00 -3.31
CA ILE A 58 -16.83 10.51 -4.34
C ILE A 58 -18.23 10.46 -3.72
N SER A 59 -19.23 11.02 -4.42
CA SER A 59 -20.60 11.09 -3.92
C SER A 59 -21.26 9.72 -3.73
N ASP A 60 -21.02 8.80 -4.66
CA ASP A 60 -21.48 7.42 -4.57
C ASP A 60 -20.28 6.47 -4.57
N GLU A 61 -20.09 5.75 -3.47
CA GLU A 61 -18.97 4.82 -3.28
C GLU A 61 -18.81 3.77 -4.40
N ARG A 62 -19.88 3.44 -5.12
CA ARG A 62 -19.87 2.50 -6.25
C ARG A 62 -19.14 3.08 -7.47
N ASP A 63 -19.09 4.41 -7.61
CA ASP A 63 -18.42 5.09 -8.71
C ASP A 63 -16.91 4.90 -8.70
N ARG A 64 -16.32 4.48 -7.57
CA ARG A 64 -14.92 4.02 -7.53
C ARG A 64 -14.67 2.87 -8.51
N ILE A 65 -15.64 1.99 -8.71
CA ILE A 65 -15.55 0.92 -9.72
C ILE A 65 -16.17 1.35 -11.03
N TYR A 66 -17.38 1.92 -10.99
CA TYR A 66 -18.16 2.16 -12.21
C TYR A 66 -17.53 3.18 -13.14
N SER A 67 -16.86 4.22 -12.62
CA SER A 67 -16.15 5.20 -13.43
C SER A 67 -14.98 4.62 -14.22
N LEU A 68 -14.44 3.46 -13.79
CA LEU A 68 -13.27 2.82 -14.40
C LEU A 68 -13.63 1.63 -15.32
N LEU A 69 -14.92 1.32 -15.51
CA LEU A 69 -15.34 0.20 -16.36
C LEU A 69 -15.03 0.40 -17.85
N GLY A 70 -14.81 1.65 -18.28
CA GLY A 70 -14.33 1.96 -19.63
C GLY A 70 -12.86 1.58 -19.87
N HIS A 71 -12.09 1.29 -18.81
CA HIS A 71 -10.68 0.93 -18.95
C HIS A 71 -10.51 -0.42 -19.67
N PRO A 72 -9.57 -0.58 -20.62
CA PRO A 72 -9.40 -1.82 -21.38
C PRO A 72 -9.22 -3.07 -20.51
N SER A 73 -8.50 -2.95 -19.39
CA SER A 73 -8.30 -4.09 -18.48
C SER A 73 -9.55 -4.45 -17.65
N ALA A 74 -10.59 -3.60 -17.61
CA ALA A 74 -11.88 -3.97 -17.06
C ALA A 74 -12.61 -4.99 -17.96
N SER A 75 -12.31 -5.03 -19.25
CA SER A 75 -12.94 -5.93 -20.21
C SER A 75 -12.04 -7.08 -20.69
N TYR A 76 -10.76 -7.05 -20.34
CA TYR A 76 -9.79 -8.09 -20.70
C TYR A 76 -9.92 -9.34 -19.80
N PRO A 77 -9.72 -10.57 -20.30
CA PRO A 77 -9.50 -10.97 -21.71
C PRO A 77 -10.80 -11.18 -22.51
N THR A 78 -11.97 -11.06 -21.88
CA THR A 78 -13.24 -11.60 -22.40
C THR A 78 -14.10 -10.62 -23.21
N LYS A 79 -13.56 -9.43 -23.57
CA LYS A 79 -14.25 -8.29 -24.23
C LYS A 79 -15.56 -7.83 -23.55
N THR A 80 -15.83 -8.34 -22.35
CA THR A 80 -17.01 -8.06 -21.53
C THR A 80 -16.51 -7.40 -20.27
N THR A 81 -17.15 -6.34 -19.80
CA THR A 81 -16.71 -5.65 -18.58
C THR A 81 -16.75 -6.59 -17.38
N ILE A 82 -15.87 -6.36 -16.42
CA ILE A 82 -15.72 -7.20 -15.23
C ILE A 82 -16.99 -7.19 -14.40
N VAL A 83 -17.60 -6.03 -14.25
CA VAL A 83 -18.95 -5.86 -13.69
C VAL A 83 -19.76 -4.94 -14.60
N LEU A 84 -21.09 -5.02 -14.48
CA LEU A 84 -21.99 -4.04 -15.09
C LEU A 84 -22.35 -3.03 -14.01
N ALA A 85 -22.51 -1.77 -14.40
CA ALA A 85 -22.99 -0.73 -13.50
C ALA A 85 -24.42 -1.06 -13.08
N ASP A 86 -24.62 -1.17 -11.77
CA ASP A 86 -25.90 -1.46 -11.13
C ASP A 86 -25.95 -0.70 -9.81
N TYR A 87 -26.73 0.37 -9.74
CA TYR A 87 -26.84 1.21 -8.54
C TYR A 87 -27.90 0.67 -7.56
N SER A 88 -28.56 -0.46 -7.89
CA SER A 88 -29.54 -1.11 -7.00
C SER A 88 -28.90 -2.08 -6.01
N ILE A 89 -27.62 -2.40 -6.16
CA ILE A 89 -26.90 -3.32 -5.27
C ILE A 89 -26.13 -2.58 -4.17
N ASP A 90 -25.96 -3.28 -3.06
CA ASP A 90 -25.12 -2.84 -1.96
C ASP A 90 -23.64 -2.83 -2.35
N LEU A 91 -22.89 -1.91 -1.74
CA LEU A 91 -21.47 -1.70 -2.00
C LEU A 91 -20.64 -2.97 -1.73
N ASP A 92 -20.93 -3.66 -0.63
CA ASP A 92 -20.25 -4.90 -0.25
C ASP A 92 -20.44 -6.00 -1.30
N ILE A 93 -21.67 -6.12 -1.82
CA ILE A 93 -22.00 -7.06 -2.88
C ILE A 93 -21.24 -6.72 -4.16
N LEU A 94 -21.12 -5.42 -4.49
CA LEU A 94 -20.33 -4.96 -5.63
C LEU A 94 -18.85 -5.35 -5.48
N TYR A 95 -18.24 -5.12 -4.32
CA TYR A 95 -16.82 -5.43 -4.07
C TYR A 95 -16.54 -6.94 -4.14
N ILE A 96 -17.38 -7.75 -3.49
CA ILE A 96 -17.27 -9.21 -3.56
C ILE A 96 -17.43 -9.70 -5.01
N ARG A 97 -18.44 -9.18 -5.73
CA ARG A 97 -18.70 -9.54 -7.13
C ARG A 97 -17.52 -9.17 -8.03
N PHE A 98 -16.95 -7.97 -7.86
CA PHE A 98 -15.78 -7.53 -8.60
C PHE A 98 -14.60 -8.46 -8.31
N ALA A 99 -14.26 -8.71 -7.04
CA ALA A 99 -13.09 -9.47 -6.65
C ALA A 99 -13.16 -10.92 -7.14
N LYS A 100 -14.32 -11.57 -7.00
CA LYS A 100 -14.55 -12.92 -7.53
C LYS A 100 -14.37 -13.00 -9.05
N ARG A 101 -14.88 -12.01 -9.78
CA ARG A 101 -14.75 -11.97 -11.24
C ARG A 101 -13.33 -11.63 -11.68
N TRP A 102 -12.62 -10.78 -10.93
CA TRP A 102 -11.20 -10.48 -11.19
C TRP A 102 -10.38 -11.75 -11.09
N LEU A 103 -10.41 -12.41 -9.93
CA LEU A 103 -9.71 -13.69 -9.71
C LEU A 103 -10.10 -14.75 -10.74
N GLY A 104 -11.40 -14.85 -11.05
CA GLY A 104 -11.93 -15.79 -12.02
C GLY A 104 -11.34 -15.61 -13.43
N ARG A 105 -11.14 -14.35 -13.85
CA ARG A 105 -10.66 -13.99 -15.20
C ARG A 105 -9.15 -13.90 -15.33
N THR A 106 -8.48 -13.24 -14.38
CA THR A 106 -7.03 -12.99 -14.47
C THR A 106 -6.21 -14.17 -14.01
N LYS A 107 -6.79 -15.07 -13.20
CA LYS A 107 -6.08 -16.17 -12.53
C LYS A 107 -4.84 -15.70 -11.74
N ASN A 108 -4.88 -14.46 -11.27
CA ASN A 108 -3.80 -13.81 -10.52
C ASN A 108 -4.35 -13.32 -9.17
N LEU A 109 -3.54 -13.46 -8.11
CA LEU A 109 -3.83 -13.01 -6.75
C LEU A 109 -3.45 -11.55 -6.47
N ASN A 110 -3.02 -10.78 -7.47
CA ASN A 110 -2.61 -9.37 -7.32
C ASN A 110 -3.69 -8.47 -6.73
N ILE A 111 -4.97 -8.84 -6.82
CA ILE A 111 -6.04 -8.10 -6.14
C ILE A 111 -5.89 -8.07 -4.62
N ILE A 112 -5.22 -9.05 -4.02
CA ILE A 112 -4.96 -9.10 -2.57
C ILE A 112 -4.06 -7.93 -2.15
N SER A 113 -3.16 -7.43 -3.01
CA SER A 113 -2.34 -6.25 -2.69
C SER A 113 -3.16 -4.96 -2.61
N SER A 114 -4.42 -5.00 -3.06
CA SER A 114 -5.35 -3.88 -2.95
C SER A 114 -6.25 -3.96 -1.71
N VAL A 115 -6.11 -5.01 -0.89
CA VAL A 115 -6.85 -5.14 0.37
C VAL A 115 -6.25 -4.18 1.39
N HIS A 116 -7.13 -3.47 2.10
CA HIS A 116 -6.76 -2.64 3.24
C HIS A 116 -7.79 -2.86 4.33
N HIS A 117 -7.31 -2.97 5.57
CA HIS A 117 -8.14 -3.17 6.74
C HIS A 117 -7.92 -2.05 7.74
N THR A 118 -9.01 -1.54 8.30
CA THR A 118 -9.02 -0.86 9.59
C THR A 118 -9.39 -1.85 10.68
N GLY A 119 -9.13 -1.53 11.96
CA GLY A 119 -9.57 -2.36 13.10
C GLY A 119 -11.05 -2.73 12.99
N ASN A 120 -11.91 -1.73 12.75
CA ASN A 120 -13.34 -1.93 12.55
C ASN A 120 -13.69 -2.84 11.37
N SER A 121 -12.88 -2.87 10.30
CA SER A 121 -13.16 -3.71 9.12
C SER A 121 -12.84 -5.19 9.36
N LEU A 122 -11.92 -5.50 10.28
CA LEU A 122 -11.56 -6.87 10.63
C LEU A 122 -12.63 -7.54 11.49
N ASP A 123 -13.39 -6.76 12.26
CA ASP A 123 -14.46 -7.24 13.13
C ASP A 123 -15.79 -7.52 12.40
N THR A 124 -15.79 -7.46 11.07
CA THR A 124 -16.99 -7.70 10.25
C THR A 124 -17.02 -9.10 9.66
N GLU A 125 -18.21 -9.58 9.26
CA GLU A 125 -18.35 -10.81 8.47
C GLU A 125 -17.91 -10.63 6.99
N PHE A 126 -17.43 -9.44 6.61
CA PHE A 126 -16.99 -9.16 5.26
C PHE A 126 -15.73 -9.97 4.92
N PRO A 127 -15.62 -10.57 3.72
CA PRO A 127 -14.46 -11.40 3.40
C PRO A 127 -13.15 -10.60 3.40
N SER A 128 -12.22 -10.95 4.27
CA SER A 128 -10.97 -10.21 4.45
C SER A 128 -10.10 -10.09 3.19
N TRP A 129 -10.20 -11.04 2.26
CA TRP A 129 -9.43 -11.00 1.00
C TRP A 129 -10.01 -10.07 -0.07
N VAL A 130 -11.22 -9.51 0.16
CA VAL A 130 -11.89 -8.63 -0.81
C VAL A 130 -11.47 -7.18 -0.56
N PRO A 131 -10.94 -6.46 -1.56
CA PRO A 131 -10.63 -5.05 -1.40
C PRO A 131 -11.86 -4.22 -1.08
N ARG A 132 -11.70 -3.34 -0.09
CA ARG A 132 -12.62 -2.27 0.24
C ARG A 132 -12.03 -0.95 -0.22
N TRP A 133 -12.58 -0.36 -1.29
CA TRP A 133 -12.05 0.88 -1.88
C TRP A 133 -12.61 2.15 -1.25
N ASP A 134 -13.65 2.00 -0.43
CA ASP A 134 -14.24 3.02 0.46
C ASP A 134 -13.38 3.28 1.70
N VAL A 135 -12.55 2.32 2.10
CA VAL A 135 -11.66 2.46 3.25
C VAL A 135 -10.39 3.20 2.84
N PRO A 136 -10.09 4.37 3.45
CA PRO A 136 -8.84 5.08 3.22
C PRO A 136 -7.67 4.27 3.76
N GLY A 137 -6.52 4.37 3.09
CA GLY A 137 -5.30 3.70 3.55
C GLY A 137 -4.16 3.79 2.56
N PRO A 138 -2.90 3.88 3.02
CA PRO A 138 -1.74 3.75 2.17
C PRO A 138 -1.73 2.32 1.61
N CYS A 139 -1.94 2.22 0.31
CA CYS A 139 -1.89 0.93 -0.38
C CYS A 139 -0.51 0.82 -1.03
N THR A 140 0.45 0.29 -0.29
CA THR A 140 1.75 -0.10 -0.86
C THR A 140 1.50 -1.32 -1.74
N SER A 141 1.56 -1.13 -3.05
CA SER A 141 1.38 -2.24 -3.98
C SER A 141 2.57 -3.18 -3.82
N LEU A 142 2.34 -4.38 -3.29
CA LEU A 142 3.29 -5.49 -3.37
C LEU A 142 3.51 -5.95 -4.84
N ASP A 143 2.74 -5.42 -5.79
CA ASP A 143 2.87 -5.69 -7.23
C ASP A 143 4.01 -4.88 -7.88
N HIS A 144 5.16 -4.80 -7.19
CA HIS A 144 6.36 -4.21 -7.78
C HIS A 144 6.93 -5.20 -8.83
N PRO A 145 7.31 -4.74 -10.04
CA PRO A 145 7.80 -5.62 -11.11
C PRO A 145 8.97 -6.53 -10.70
N THR A 146 9.78 -6.10 -9.73
CA THR A 146 10.93 -6.88 -9.23
C THR A 146 10.54 -7.99 -8.26
N LEU A 147 9.33 -7.97 -7.70
CA LEU A 147 8.82 -8.99 -6.77
C LEU A 147 8.00 -10.08 -7.50
N ARG A 148 7.83 -9.97 -8.83
CA ARG A 148 7.09 -10.94 -9.63
C ARG A 148 7.95 -12.16 -9.93
N ASN A 149 7.63 -13.27 -9.26
CA ASN A 149 8.14 -14.56 -9.69
C ASN A 149 7.34 -15.05 -10.92
N HIS A 150 7.85 -14.77 -12.11
CA HIS A 150 7.24 -15.17 -13.39
C HIS A 150 7.09 -16.68 -13.58
N ALA A 151 7.71 -17.51 -12.75
CA ALA A 151 7.64 -18.97 -12.84
C ALA A 151 6.49 -19.59 -12.02
N PHE A 152 5.78 -18.82 -11.19
CA PHE A 152 4.76 -19.34 -10.29
C PHE A 152 3.35 -18.96 -10.72
N ASN A 153 2.55 -19.95 -11.12
CA ASN A 153 1.11 -19.78 -11.27
C ASN A 153 0.44 -20.02 -9.91
N PRO A 154 -0.15 -19.01 -9.27
CA PRO A 154 -0.77 -19.18 -7.97
C PRO A 154 -1.91 -20.20 -8.05
N GLN A 155 -1.87 -21.22 -7.20
CA GLN A 155 -2.98 -22.15 -7.04
C GLN A 155 -3.94 -21.61 -5.98
N PHE A 156 -5.16 -21.29 -6.41
CA PHE A 156 -6.22 -20.87 -5.52
C PHE A 156 -7.57 -21.43 -5.94
N SER A 157 -8.50 -21.47 -5.00
CA SER A 157 -9.90 -21.84 -5.23
C SER A 157 -10.80 -20.96 -4.39
N MET A 158 -12.02 -20.72 -4.86
CA MET A 158 -13.04 -20.01 -4.09
C MET A 158 -14.10 -21.00 -3.63
N ILE A 159 -14.41 -20.99 -2.35
CA ILE A 159 -15.49 -21.78 -1.75
C ILE A 159 -16.43 -20.80 -1.08
N ARG A 160 -17.58 -20.54 -1.71
CA ARG A 160 -18.53 -19.47 -1.32
C ARG A 160 -17.83 -18.10 -1.35
N ASP A 161 -17.63 -17.49 -0.19
CA ASP A 161 -16.97 -16.20 0.02
C ASP A 161 -15.57 -16.33 0.62
N LYS A 162 -15.04 -17.56 0.70
CA LYS A 162 -13.69 -17.84 1.19
C LYS A 162 -12.73 -18.08 0.04
N LEU A 163 -11.59 -17.40 0.07
CA LEU A 163 -10.48 -17.64 -0.84
C LEU A 163 -9.49 -18.62 -0.20
N ARG A 164 -9.30 -19.79 -0.84
CA ARG A 164 -8.31 -20.79 -0.45
C ARG A 164 -7.08 -20.62 -1.34
N VAL A 165 -5.93 -20.34 -0.72
CA VAL A 165 -4.63 -20.19 -1.39
C VAL A 165 -3.61 -21.16 -0.80
N ARG A 166 -2.49 -21.34 -1.50
CA ARG A 166 -1.25 -21.88 -0.92
C ARG A 166 -0.24 -20.74 -0.82
N GLY A 167 0.47 -20.66 0.29
CA GLY A 167 1.49 -19.65 0.55
C GLY A 167 2.60 -20.20 1.42
N VAL A 168 3.67 -19.42 1.55
CA VAL A 168 4.77 -19.67 2.50
C VAL A 168 4.61 -18.63 3.60
N VAL A 169 4.60 -19.08 4.86
CA VAL A 169 4.71 -18.18 6.00
C VAL A 169 6.19 -17.79 6.10
N LEU A 170 6.47 -16.51 5.89
CA LEU A 170 7.83 -15.99 5.96
C LEU A 170 8.22 -15.64 7.40
N ASP A 171 7.31 -14.98 8.10
CA ASP A 171 7.52 -14.47 9.44
C ASP A 171 6.18 -14.27 10.18
N GLU A 172 6.25 -14.05 11.48
CA GLU A 172 5.13 -13.72 12.36
C GLU A 172 5.37 -12.35 12.99
N ILE A 173 4.32 -11.52 13.03
CA ILE A 173 4.40 -10.22 13.70
C ILE A 173 4.19 -10.45 15.19
N ASP A 174 5.26 -10.38 15.97
CA ASP A 174 5.21 -10.59 17.42
C ASP A 174 4.62 -9.39 18.17
N TYR A 175 4.71 -8.18 17.60
CA TYR A 175 4.15 -6.96 18.20
C TYR A 175 3.68 -5.95 17.17
N CYS A 176 2.55 -5.33 17.49
CA CYS A 176 2.02 -4.16 16.82
C CYS A 176 1.80 -3.07 17.86
N SER A 177 2.42 -1.90 17.67
CA SER A 177 2.12 -0.74 18.51
C SER A 177 0.71 -0.20 18.23
N PRO A 178 0.14 0.58 19.16
CA PRO A 178 -0.99 1.45 18.83
C PRO A 178 -0.65 2.39 17.67
N ILE A 179 -1.68 2.87 16.97
CA ILE A 179 -1.55 3.89 15.93
C ILE A 179 -0.98 5.15 16.57
N PHE A 180 -0.01 5.78 15.90
CA PHE A 180 0.56 7.05 16.35
C PHE A 180 -0.54 8.13 16.36
N PRO A 181 -0.53 9.05 17.34
CA PRO A 181 -1.47 10.15 17.35
C PRO A 181 -1.35 10.99 16.06
N GLU A 182 -2.48 11.38 15.47
CA GLU A 182 -2.53 12.19 14.24
C GLU A 182 -2.02 13.62 14.47
N GLU A 183 -2.14 14.14 15.70
CA GLU A 183 -1.62 15.46 16.06
C GLU A 183 -0.13 15.35 16.42
N ASP A 184 0.71 15.92 15.57
CA ASP A 184 2.16 16.02 15.78
C ASP A 184 2.49 17.30 16.55
N ASP A 185 2.55 17.20 17.87
CA ASP A 185 3.16 18.23 18.73
C ASP A 185 4.66 17.96 18.99
N GLY A 186 5.27 17.01 18.27
CA GLY A 186 6.66 16.55 18.41
C GLY A 186 6.95 15.79 19.70
N ASN A 187 6.42 16.22 20.84
CA ASN A 187 6.62 15.59 22.14
C ASN A 187 5.86 14.27 22.27
N SER A 188 4.61 14.21 21.80
CA SER A 188 3.80 12.99 21.81
C SER A 188 4.44 11.91 20.93
N TRP A 189 4.93 12.29 19.75
CA TRP A 189 5.63 11.38 18.84
C TRP A 189 6.89 10.77 19.46
N LEU A 190 7.69 11.61 20.10
CA LEU A 190 8.91 11.20 20.77
C LEU A 190 8.62 10.31 21.98
N GLU A 191 7.61 10.63 22.80
CA GLU A 191 7.21 9.80 23.94
C GLU A 191 6.72 8.42 23.50
N TYR A 192 5.85 8.36 22.48
CA TYR A 192 5.37 7.10 21.90
C TYR A 192 6.50 6.27 21.31
N SER A 193 7.39 6.91 20.55
CA SER A 193 8.56 6.26 19.96
C SER A 193 9.52 5.73 21.04
N THR A 194 9.68 6.47 22.14
CA THR A 194 10.51 6.04 23.28
C THR A 194 9.89 4.81 23.96
N ARG A 195 8.57 4.77 24.13
CA ARG A 195 7.88 3.61 24.72
C ARG A 195 8.01 2.37 23.85
N ILE A 196 7.82 2.49 22.53
CA ILE A 196 7.98 1.37 21.60
C ILE A 196 9.43 0.87 21.64
N TRP A 197 10.39 1.78 21.62
CA TRP A 197 11.81 1.46 21.74
C TRP A 197 12.13 0.70 23.02
N ASP A 198 11.67 1.19 24.17
CA ASP A 198 11.87 0.54 25.48
C ASP A 198 11.29 -0.89 25.48
N THR A 199 10.08 -1.09 24.92
CA THR A 199 9.46 -2.42 24.75
C THR A 199 10.30 -3.34 23.87
N LEU A 200 10.75 -2.87 22.70
CA LEU A 200 11.58 -3.65 21.79
C LEU A 200 12.91 -4.06 22.42
N MET A 201 13.46 -3.21 23.30
CA MET A 201 14.71 -3.49 24.01
C MET A 201 14.55 -4.39 25.24
N GLU A 202 13.32 -4.80 25.57
CA GLU A 202 13.09 -5.91 26.50
C GLU A 202 13.25 -7.26 25.82
N TRP A 203 13.17 -7.29 24.50
CA TRP A 203 13.19 -8.52 23.73
C TRP A 203 14.64 -8.93 23.44
N GLU A 204 14.91 -10.24 23.54
CA GLU A 204 16.16 -10.82 23.02
C GLU A 204 16.08 -10.84 21.49
N LEU A 205 16.22 -9.65 20.88
CA LEU A 205 16.24 -9.51 19.42
C LEU A 205 17.44 -10.31 18.89
N VAL A 206 17.14 -11.40 18.18
CA VAL A 206 18.15 -12.11 17.38
C VAL A 206 18.57 -11.14 16.28
N ASP A 207 19.87 -10.87 16.15
CA ASP A 207 20.47 -9.95 15.17
C ASP A 207 20.15 -10.35 13.70
N GLY A 208 18.91 -10.16 13.27
CA GLY A 208 18.45 -10.38 11.90
C GLY A 208 18.69 -9.17 10.99
N TYR A 209 18.89 -7.98 11.59
CA TYR A 209 18.99 -6.71 10.87
C TYR A 209 20.44 -6.24 10.61
N GLY A 210 21.45 -7.01 11.03
CA GLY A 210 22.85 -6.64 10.82
C GLY A 210 23.28 -5.45 11.67
N SER A 211 23.76 -5.73 12.88
CA SER A 211 24.60 -4.88 13.74
C SER A 211 24.08 -3.54 14.30
N ASP A 212 22.92 -3.02 13.91
CA ASP A 212 22.41 -1.77 14.52
C ASP A 212 20.87 -1.69 14.62
N THR A 213 20.34 -2.16 15.75
CA THR A 213 18.92 -2.12 16.09
C THR A 213 18.35 -0.70 16.10
N LEU A 214 19.13 0.29 16.53
CA LEU A 214 18.67 1.67 16.59
C LEU A 214 18.51 2.25 15.18
N GLN A 215 19.48 2.00 14.31
CA GLN A 215 19.38 2.42 12.91
C GLN A 215 18.20 1.76 12.22
N ALA A 216 18.01 0.45 12.37
CA ALA A 216 16.86 -0.26 11.79
C ALA A 216 15.52 0.28 12.31
N TYR A 217 15.45 0.61 13.60
CA TYR A 217 14.28 1.21 14.22
C TYR A 217 13.97 2.61 13.64
N LEU A 218 14.97 3.49 13.56
CA LEU A 218 14.83 4.84 13.02
C LEU A 218 14.47 4.81 11.52
N GLU A 219 15.06 3.88 10.76
CA GLU A 219 14.71 3.67 9.35
C GLU A 219 13.25 3.25 9.20
N THR A 220 12.79 2.34 10.05
CA THR A 220 11.40 1.86 10.07
C THR A 220 10.43 3.00 10.38
N LEU A 221 10.71 3.82 11.39
CA LEU A 221 9.89 5.00 11.71
C LEU A 221 9.87 6.04 10.58
N SER A 222 10.96 6.16 9.82
CA SER A 222 11.07 7.12 8.72
C SER A 222 10.51 6.63 7.37
N ALA A 223 10.15 5.36 7.25
CA ALA A 223 9.86 4.73 5.95
C ALA A 223 8.67 5.33 5.18
N ASP A 224 7.75 6.02 5.86
CA ASP A 224 6.63 6.76 5.26
C ASP A 224 6.51 8.18 5.86
N ALA A 225 7.60 8.71 6.42
CA ALA A 225 7.60 10.05 6.98
C ALA A 225 7.41 11.10 5.86
N PRO A 226 6.57 12.13 6.08
CA PRO A 226 6.37 13.17 5.08
C PRO A 226 7.67 13.96 4.84
N GLU A 227 7.84 14.54 3.65
CA GLU A 227 9.10 15.21 3.25
C GLU A 227 9.51 16.39 4.16
N ASP A 228 8.54 16.95 4.88
CA ASP A 228 8.67 18.03 5.86
C ASP A 228 8.63 17.54 7.32
N GLY A 229 8.54 16.23 7.54
CA GLY A 229 8.49 15.63 8.87
C GLY A 229 9.87 15.53 9.54
N PRO A 230 9.91 15.43 10.88
CA PRO A 230 11.15 15.42 11.69
C PRO A 230 12.06 14.20 11.45
N LEU A 231 11.62 13.23 10.64
CA LEU A 231 12.34 11.99 10.34
C LEU A 231 12.78 11.88 8.87
N PHE A 232 12.55 12.90 8.05
CA PHE A 232 12.85 12.82 6.62
C PHE A 232 14.35 12.91 6.32
N GLN A 233 15.07 13.86 6.93
CA GLN A 233 16.50 14.04 6.68
C GLN A 233 17.36 13.18 7.62
N ALA A 234 18.54 12.79 7.15
CA ALA A 234 19.48 12.00 7.96
C ALA A 234 19.98 12.74 9.21
N SER A 235 20.14 14.07 9.15
CA SER A 235 20.47 14.92 10.31
C SER A 235 19.37 14.89 11.37
N ASP A 236 18.12 14.99 10.92
CA ASP A 236 16.95 15.09 11.79
C ASP A 236 16.68 13.73 12.45
N ARG A 237 16.85 12.63 11.70
CA ARG A 237 16.85 11.26 12.26
C ARG A 237 17.93 11.05 13.31
N ALA A 238 19.15 11.56 13.09
CA ALA A 238 20.22 11.43 14.08
C ALA A 238 19.90 12.22 15.35
N ALA A 239 19.45 13.47 15.22
CA ALA A 239 19.03 14.29 16.36
C ALA A 239 17.87 13.66 17.13
N PHE A 240 16.87 13.14 16.42
CA PHE A 240 15.76 12.40 17.00
C PHE A 240 16.23 11.14 17.73
N GLY A 241 17.13 10.35 17.13
CA GLY A 241 17.72 9.18 17.77
C GLY A 241 18.45 9.51 19.07
N PHE A 242 19.22 10.60 19.10
CA PHE A 242 19.88 11.06 20.33
C PHE A 242 18.87 11.45 21.42
N GLU A 243 17.82 12.17 21.06
CA GLU A 243 16.78 12.58 22.01
C GLU A 243 15.95 11.38 22.49
N LEU A 244 15.66 10.43 21.61
CA LEU A 244 14.99 9.17 21.97
C LEU A 244 15.83 8.37 22.99
N LEU A 245 17.14 8.25 22.76
CA LEU A 245 18.05 7.60 23.71
C LEU A 245 18.24 8.40 25.02
N SER A 246 18.08 9.73 24.97
CA SER A 246 18.20 10.59 26.16
C SER A 246 17.06 10.31 27.14
N ARG A 247 15.85 10.05 26.60
CA ARG A 247 14.61 9.76 27.33
C ARG A 247 14.36 8.27 27.62
N SER A 248 14.90 7.38 26.80
CA SER A 248 14.78 5.94 26.98
C SER A 248 15.46 5.47 28.28
N ASN A 249 14.81 4.53 28.96
CA ASN A 249 15.38 3.88 30.14
C ASN A 249 16.44 2.82 29.79
N ARG A 250 16.57 2.47 28.50
CA ARG A 250 17.46 1.42 27.99
C ARG A 250 18.33 1.95 26.86
N ARG A 251 19.62 2.11 27.15
CA ARG A 251 20.59 2.63 26.19
C ARG A 251 21.43 1.49 25.60
N PRO A 252 21.31 1.16 24.30
CA PRO A 252 22.32 0.36 23.64
C PRO A 252 23.62 1.16 23.51
N ASN A 253 24.68 0.51 23.03
CA ASN A 253 25.87 1.23 22.56
C ASN A 253 25.46 2.15 21.39
N ILE A 254 25.79 3.43 21.49
CA ILE A 254 25.48 4.40 20.44
C ILE A 254 26.33 4.06 19.21
N PRO A 255 25.71 3.86 18.03
CA PRO A 255 26.43 3.57 16.80
C PRO A 255 27.35 4.73 16.38
N GLU A 256 28.57 4.42 15.95
CA GLU A 256 29.56 5.41 15.51
C GLU A 256 29.10 6.18 14.25
N SER A 257 28.25 5.56 13.44
CA SER A 257 27.58 6.14 12.26
C SER A 257 26.71 7.34 12.63
N LEU A 258 25.85 7.20 13.65
CA LEU A 258 24.97 8.26 14.14
C LEU A 258 25.75 9.45 14.72
N TYR A 259 26.83 9.16 15.46
CA TYR A 259 27.70 10.18 16.03
C TYR A 259 28.42 11.00 14.95
N THR A 260 28.86 10.34 13.87
CA THR A 260 29.51 10.99 12.73
C THR A 260 28.56 11.91 11.96
N VAL A 261 27.30 11.52 11.79
CA VAL A 261 26.28 12.33 11.10
C VAL A 261 25.90 13.55 11.94
N TRP A 262 25.70 13.39 13.25
CA TRP A 262 25.39 14.52 14.13
C TRP A 262 26.52 15.55 14.16
N LYS A 263 27.78 15.12 14.38
CA LYS A 263 28.94 16.01 14.42
C LYS A 263 29.19 16.81 13.14
N LYS A 264 28.76 16.31 11.99
CA LYS A 264 28.90 17.02 10.70
C LYS A 264 27.85 18.11 10.50
N ASN A 265 26.73 18.03 11.22
CA ASN A 265 25.56 18.89 11.04
C ASN A 265 25.26 19.80 12.25
N SER A 266 26.01 19.65 13.36
CA SER A 266 26.04 20.51 14.55
C SER A 266 27.11 21.58 14.46
#